data_AF-A0A349SIF2-F1
#
_entry.id   AF-A0A349SIF2-F1
#
_cell.length_a   1.000
_cell.length_b   1.000
_cell.length_c   1.000
_cell.angle_alpha   90.00
_cell.angle_beta   90.00
_cell.angle_gamma   90.00
#
_symmetry.space_group_name_H-M   'P 1'
#
loop_
_entity.id
_entity.type
_entity.pdbx_description
1 polymer ?
#
loop_
_entity_poly.entity_id
_entity_poly.type
_entity_poly.pdbx_seq_one_letter_code
_entity_poly.pdbx_strand_id
1 'polypeptide(L)' 'MIGSKMGGARLQTDIPTLLAHYRSGRLKLDELVSGCYVLEDINKAIDSVKRGEALRNVIVFSGEGA' A
#
# COMPACT_ATOMS: atom_id res chain seq x y z
N MET A 1 -3.94 9.47 -27.66
CA MET A 1 -4.62 9.16 -26.38
C MET A 1 -3.73 9.64 -25.25
N ILE A 2 -4.14 10.64 -24.48
CA ILE A 2 -3.37 11.14 -23.33
C ILE A 2 -3.67 10.19 -22.17
N GLY A 3 -2.66 9.49 -21.65
CA GLY A 3 -2.85 8.61 -20.50
C GLY A 3 -3.35 9.39 -19.29
N SER A 4 -4.22 8.78 -18.47
CA SER A 4 -4.67 9.41 -17.23
C SER A 4 -3.66 9.16 -16.11
N LYS A 5 -3.19 10.24 -15.47
CA LYS A 5 -2.40 10.11 -14.25
C LYS A 5 -3.29 9.53 -13.15
N MET A 6 -2.84 8.47 -12.48
CA MET A 6 -3.59 7.81 -11.39
C MET A 6 -5.01 7.36 -11.80
N GLY A 7 -5.22 6.96 -13.06
CA GLY A 7 -6.55 6.52 -13.52
C GLY A 7 -7.61 7.62 -13.55
N GLY A 8 -7.23 8.90 -13.39
CA GLY A 8 -8.16 10.02 -13.27
C GLY A 8 -8.66 10.29 -11.84
N ALA A 9 -8.07 9.64 -10.83
CA ALA A 9 -8.46 9.80 -9.43
C ALA A 9 -8.23 11.25 -8.93
N ARG A 10 -9.20 11.75 -8.17
CA ARG A 10 -9.17 13.03 -7.45
C ARG A 10 -8.87 12.75 -5.98
N LEU A 11 -7.58 12.72 -5.63
CA LEU A 11 -7.11 12.29 -4.31
C LEU A 11 -7.83 12.94 -3.12
N GLN A 12 -8.11 14.26 -3.18
CA GLN A 12 -8.78 14.98 -2.10
C GLN A 12 -10.19 14.47 -1.80
N THR A 13 -10.92 13.95 -2.80
CA THR A 13 -12.30 13.50 -2.66
C THR A 13 -12.40 11.97 -2.58
N ASP A 14 -11.56 11.27 -3.33
CA ASP A 14 -11.62 9.82 -3.45
C ASP A 14 -11.02 9.13 -2.22
N ILE A 15 -9.93 9.66 -1.65
CA ILE A 15 -9.26 9.05 -0.49
C ILE A 15 -10.18 8.94 0.74
N PRO A 16 -10.91 10.00 1.15
CA PRO A 16 -11.86 9.88 2.27
C PRO A 16 -12.91 8.77 2.07
N THR A 17 -13.42 8.63 0.85
CA THR A 17 -14.40 7.60 0.50
C THR A 17 -13.79 6.20 0.56
N LEU A 18 -12.59 6.03 0.02
CA LEU A 18 -11.86 4.76 0.07
C LEU A 18 -11.53 4.34 1.52
N LEU A 19 -11.16 5.29 2.39
CA LEU A 19 -10.95 5.05 3.82
C LEU A 19 -12.23 4.57 4.51
N ALA A 20 -13.39 5.16 4.19
CA ALA A 20 -14.67 4.71 4.72
C ALA A 20 -14.99 3.27 4.28
N HIS A 21 -14.69 2.92 3.02
CA HIS A 21 -14.85 1.55 2.52
C HIS A 21 -13.91 0.56 3.19
N TYR A 22 -12.66 0.95 3.45
CA TYR A 22 -11.71 0.14 4.21
C TYR A 22 -12.20 -0.11 5.65
N ARG A 23 -12.56 0.96 6.37
CA ARG A 23 -13.06 0.87 7.76
C ARG A 23 -14.36 0.07 7.90
N SER A 24 -15.21 0.09 6.87
CA SER A 24 -16.44 -0.73 6.84
C SER A 24 -16.22 -2.18 6.40
N GLY A 25 -14.96 -2.60 6.12
CA GLY A 25 -14.63 -3.95 5.68
C GLY A 25 -15.01 -4.25 4.22
N ARG A 26 -15.53 -3.27 3.48
CA ARG A 26 -15.88 -3.41 2.06
C ARG A 26 -14.64 -3.45 1.16
N LEU A 27 -13.53 -2.89 1.62
CA LEU A 27 -12.24 -2.88 0.93
C LEU A 27 -11.23 -3.67 1.77
N LYS A 28 -10.78 -4.82 1.27
CA LYS A 28 -9.87 -5.75 1.95
C LYS A 28 -8.41 -5.46 1.59
N LEU A 29 -7.83 -4.42 2.19
CA LEU A 29 -6.44 -4.04 1.90
C LEU A 29 -5.43 -4.96 2.61
N ASP A 30 -5.74 -5.42 3.82
CA ASP A 30 -4.82 -6.23 4.62
C ASP A 30 -4.46 -7.55 3.94
N GLU A 31 -5.43 -8.17 3.24
CA GLU A 31 -5.23 -9.42 2.51
C GLU A 31 -4.27 -9.27 1.32
N LEU A 32 -4.03 -8.04 0.84
CA LEU A 32 -3.09 -7.78 -0.23
C LEU A 32 -1.64 -7.65 0.26
N VAL A 33 -1.44 -7.42 1.57
CA VAL A 33 -0.13 -7.25 2.17
C VAL A 33 0.53 -8.63 2.33
N SER A 34 1.59 -8.86 1.57
CA SER A 34 2.37 -10.10 1.58
C SER A 34 3.50 -10.09 2.60
N GLY A 35 3.94 -8.91 3.05
CA GLY A 35 4.98 -8.79 4.07
C GLY A 35 5.10 -7.40 4.65
N CYS A 36 5.38 -7.34 5.95
CA CYS A 36 5.73 -6.11 6.66
C CYS A 36 7.20 -6.18 7.06
N TYR A 37 7.97 -5.16 6.70
CA TYR A 37 9.41 -5.08 6.96
C TYR A 37 9.73 -3.77 7.68
N VAL A 38 10.75 -3.78 8.52
CA VAL A 38 11.34 -2.53 9.02
C VAL A 38 12.28 -1.94 7.97
N LEU A 39 12.58 -0.64 8.07
CA LEU A 39 13.39 0.06 7.07
C LEU A 39 14.79 -0.56 6.90
N GLU A 40 15.37 -1.07 7.98
CA GLU A 40 16.67 -1.73 8.01
C GLU A 40 16.71 -2.98 7.11
N ASP A 41 15.55 -3.60 6.89
CA ASP A 41 15.37 -4.80 6.09
C ASP A 41 14.90 -4.51 4.65
N ILE A 42 15.06 -3.27 4.16
CA ILE A 42 14.60 -2.84 2.83
C ILE A 42 15.11 -3.75 1.69
N ASN A 43 16.36 -4.23 1.77
CA ASN A 43 16.91 -5.11 0.75
C ASN A 43 16.17 -6.46 0.69
N LYS A 44 15.77 -7.01 1.85
CA LYS A 44 14.96 -8.24 1.90
C LYS A 44 13.58 -8.01 1.29
N ALA A 45 12.96 -6.86 1.57
CA ALA A 45 11.66 -6.48 1.00
C ALA A 45 11.73 -6.36 -0.53
N ILE A 46 12.81 -5.77 -1.07
CA ILE A 46 13.03 -5.65 -2.52
C ILE A 46 13.24 -7.03 -3.16
N ASP A 47 14.04 -7.90 -2.53
CA ASP A 47 14.32 -9.22 -3.08
C ASP A 47 13.06 -10.12 -3.08
N SER A 48 12.19 -9.98 -2.08
CA SER A 48 10.88 -10.66 -2.06
C SER A 48 10.00 -10.26 -3.25
N VAL A 49 10.00 -8.98 -3.64
CA VAL A 49 9.28 -8.51 -4.86
C VAL A 49 9.92 -9.10 -6.11
N LYS A 50 11.25 -9.14 -6.21
CA LYS A 50 11.96 -9.70 -7.37
C LYS A 50 11.70 -11.20 -7.56
N ARG A 51 11.55 -11.96 -6.48
CA ARG A 51 11.23 -13.39 -6.54
C ARG A 51 9.76 -13.66 -6.88
N GLY A 52 8.91 -12.63 -6.95
CA GLY A 52 7.48 -12.78 -7.22
C GLY A 52 6.69 -13.35 -6.05
N GLU A 53 7.28 -13.40 -4.86
CA GLU A 53 6.66 -13.93 -3.64
C GLU A 53 5.73 -12.90 -2.97
N ALA A 54 5.86 -11.62 -3.33
CA ALA A 54 5.10 -10.52 -2.74
C ALA A 54 4.20 -9.80 -3.74
N LEU A 55 2.93 -9.64 -3.37
CA LEU A 55 1.98 -8.74 -4.02
C LEU A 55 2.18 -7.30 -3.54
N ARG A 56 2.20 -7.09 -2.21
CA ARG A 56 2.53 -5.80 -1.59
C ARG A 56 3.37 -5.99 -0.34
N ASN A 57 4.53 -5.33 -0.33
CA ASN A 57 5.36 -5.19 0.86
C ASN A 57 5.15 -3.81 1.48
N VAL A 58 4.96 -3.76 2.79
CA VAL A 58 4.81 -2.53 3.58
C VAL A 58 6.06 -2.33 4.43
N ILE A 59 6.63 -1.14 4.37
CA ILE A 59 7.72 -0.74 5.26
C ILE A 59 7.13 -0.03 6.46
N VAL A 60 7.35 -0.58 7.65
CA VAL A 60 6.89 -0.04 8.93
C VAL A 60 8.06 0.69 9.57
N PHE A 61 7.86 1.99 9.82
CA PHE A 61 8.82 2.82 10.52
C PHE A 61 8.47 2.79 12.01
N SER A 62 9.37 2.25 12.84
CA SER A 62 9.22 2.30 14.29
C SER A 62 9.57 3.72 14.80
N GLY A 63 8.61 4.64 14.69
CA GLY A 63 8.56 5.91 15.42
C GLY A 63 8.83 7.19 14.63
N GLU A 64 7.78 7.93 14.29
CA GLU A 64 7.41 9.24 14.88
C GLU A 64 6.09 9.71 14.24
N GLY A 65 5.04 9.89 15.05
CA GLY A 65 3.77 10.49 14.64
C GLY A 65 2.54 9.76 15.18
N ALA A 66 1.87 10.42 16.12
CA ALA A 66 0.61 10.07 16.77
C ALA A 66 -0.54 9.65 15.83
#